data_AF-A0A087V020-F1
#
_entry.id   AF-A0A087V020-F1
#
_cell.length_a   1.000
_cell.length_b   1.000
_cell.length_c   1.000
_cell.angle_alpha   90.00
_cell.angle_beta   90.00
_cell.angle_gamma   90.00
#
_symmetry.space_group_name_H-M   'P 1'
#
loop_
_entity.id
_entity.type
_entity.pdbx_description
1 polymer ?
#
loop_
_entity_poly.entity_id
_entity_poly.type
_entity_poly.pdbx_seq_one_letter_code
_entity_poly.pdbx_strand_id
1 'polypeptide(L)' 'MKDISKIRNSCFLEEFLELGKEADGYIEPLTFEQVSFSHPVFTTYTSGTTGLPKALINNGG' A
#
# COMPACT_ATOMS: atom_id res chain seq x y z
N MET A 1 -13.46 -27.53 -7.52
CA MET A 1 -12.63 -26.33 -7.32
C MET A 1 -11.17 -26.73 -7.49
N LYS A 2 -10.35 -25.97 -8.22
CA LYS A 2 -8.92 -26.31 -8.36
C LYS A 2 -8.19 -25.95 -7.06
N ASP A 3 -7.30 -26.82 -6.60
CA ASP A 3 -6.41 -26.54 -5.49
C ASP A 3 -5.34 -25.52 -5.93
N ILE A 4 -5.24 -24.42 -5.21
CA ILE A 4 -4.31 -23.31 -5.47
C ILE A 4 -3.22 -23.17 -4.40
N SER A 5 -3.16 -24.08 -3.42
CA SER A 5 -2.18 -24.07 -2.32
C SER A 5 -0.71 -24.15 -2.79
N LYS A 6 -0.46 -24.53 -4.05
CA LYS A 6 0.88 -24.72 -4.63
C LYS A 6 1.45 -23.46 -5.30
N ILE A 7 0.68 -22.37 -5.38
CA ILE A 7 1.17 -21.12 -5.94
C ILE A 7 2.26 -20.57 -5.02
N ARG A 8 3.43 -20.26 -5.58
CA ARG A 8 4.56 -19.74 -4.79
C ARG A 8 4.30 -18.28 -4.42
N ASN A 9 4.72 -17.88 -3.23
CA ASN A 9 4.59 -16.51 -2.71
C ASN A 9 3.13 -16.02 -2.64
N SER A 10 2.19 -16.93 -2.38
CA SER A 10 0.79 -16.62 -2.10
C SER A 10 0.38 -17.16 -0.73
N CYS A 11 -0.70 -16.61 -0.18
CA CYS A 11 -1.41 -17.12 0.99
C CYS A 11 -2.92 -17.06 0.71
N PHE A 12 -3.71 -17.78 1.50
CA PHE A 12 -5.16 -17.62 1.48
C PHE A 12 -5.57 -16.33 2.19
N LEU A 13 -6.74 -15.78 1.83
CA LEU A 13 -7.23 -14.55 2.42
C LEU A 13 -7.40 -14.70 3.94
N GLU A 14 -7.92 -15.84 4.37
CA GLU A 14 -8.14 -16.15 5.78
C GLU A 14 -6.81 -16.19 6.54
N GLU A 15 -5.79 -16.84 5.98
CA GLU A 15 -4.43 -16.85 6.56
C GLU A 15 -3.86 -15.43 6.65
N PHE A 16 -4.01 -14.63 5.60
CA PHE A 16 -3.55 -13.24 5.57
C PHE A 16 -4.23 -12.38 6.65
N LEU A 17 -5.54 -12.54 6.82
CA LEU A 17 -6.30 -11.78 7.82
C LEU A 17 -5.94 -12.18 9.26
N GLU A 18 -5.62 -13.45 9.52
CA GLU A 18 -5.13 -13.88 10.84
C GLU A 18 -3.77 -13.27 11.19
N LEU A 19 -2.90 -13.01 10.20
CA LEU A 19 -1.60 -12.35 10.45
C LEU A 19 -1.74 -10.92 10.97
N GLY A 20 -2.87 -10.25 10.71
CA GLY A 20 -3.13 -8.88 11.14
C GLY A 20 -3.77 -8.75 12.53
N LYS A 21 -3.99 -9.86 13.24
CA LYS A 21 -4.59 -9.85 14.58
C LYS A 21 -3.52 -9.95 15.65
N GLU A 22 -3.78 -9.29 16.78
CA GLU A 22 -3.01 -9.48 18.00
C GLU A 22 -3.29 -10.85 18.63
N ALA A 23 -2.48 -11.24 19.62
CA ALA A 23 -2.56 -12.56 20.27
C ALA A 23 -3.92 -12.85 20.95
N ASP A 24 -4.67 -11.81 21.32
CA ASP A 24 -6.02 -11.89 21.90
C ASP A 24 -7.14 -11.78 20.84
N GLY A 25 -6.78 -11.71 19.56
CA GLY A 25 -7.69 -11.53 18.43
C GLY A 25 -8.09 -10.07 18.19
N TYR A 26 -7.50 -9.11 18.90
CA TYR A 26 -7.74 -7.70 18.67
C TYR A 26 -7.24 -7.25 17.29
N ILE A 27 -7.97 -6.31 16.69
CA ILE A 27 -7.61 -5.66 15.43
C ILE A 27 -7.56 -4.17 15.72
N GLU A 28 -6.38 -3.56 15.55
CA GLU A 28 -6.23 -2.12 15.71
C GLU A 28 -7.09 -1.36 14.67
N PRO A 29 -7.91 -0.39 15.11
CA PRO A 29 -8.67 0.44 14.19
C PRO A 29 -7.74 1.21 13.25
N LEU A 30 -8.02 1.15 11.94
CA LEU A 30 -7.33 1.98 10.97
C LEU A 30 -7.61 3.46 11.25
N THR A 31 -6.56 4.23 11.49
CA THR A 31 -6.63 5.69 11.67
C THR A 31 -6.06 6.40 10.45
N PHE A 32 -6.66 7.54 10.11
CA PHE A 32 -6.26 8.34 8.95
C PHE A 32 -5.75 9.71 9.41
N GLU A 33 -4.57 10.09 8.95
CA GLU A 33 -4.02 11.43 9.18
C GLU A 33 -4.79 12.47 8.35
N GLN A 34 -5.25 13.54 9.01
CA GLN A 34 -5.85 14.68 8.33
C GLN A 34 -4.75 15.63 7.90
N VAL A 35 -4.60 15.83 6.60
CA VAL A 35 -3.54 16.67 6.02
C VAL A 35 -4.13 17.91 5.33
N SER A 36 -3.33 18.97 5.21
CA SER A 36 -3.75 20.16 4.48
C SER A 36 -3.98 19.84 3.00
N PHE A 37 -4.79 20.66 2.31
CA PHE A 37 -5.03 20.51 0.88
C PHE A 37 -3.74 20.50 0.02
N SER A 38 -2.71 21.20 0.50
CA SER A 38 -1.40 21.29 -0.16
C SER A 38 -0.46 20.11 0.16
N HIS A 39 -0.90 19.10 0.90
CA HIS A 39 -0.05 17.97 1.27
C HIS A 39 0.30 17.12 0.03
N PRO A 40 1.59 16.82 -0.20
CA PRO A 40 2.00 15.99 -1.32
C PRO A 40 1.57 14.54 -1.10
N VAL A 41 0.81 13.95 -2.02
CA VAL A 41 0.33 12.58 -1.87
C VAL A 41 1.33 11.58 -2.46
N PHE A 42 1.88 11.88 -3.63
CA PHE A 42 2.90 11.05 -4.28
C PHE A 42 3.92 11.92 -5.03
N THR A 43 5.17 11.46 -5.04
CA THR A 43 6.21 11.98 -5.93
C THR A 43 6.52 10.94 -6.99
N THR A 44 6.18 11.23 -8.25
CA THR A 44 6.48 10.34 -9.37
C THR A 44 7.74 10.81 -10.08
N TYR A 45 8.72 9.93 -10.22
CA TYR A 45 9.91 10.18 -11.04
C TYR A 45 9.76 9.51 -12.40
N THR A 46 9.91 10.28 -13.46
CA THR A 46 9.96 9.75 -14.83
C THR A 46 11.34 10.00 -15.44
N SER A 47 11.84 9.04 -16.23
CA SER A 47 13.05 9.24 -17.01
C SER A 47 12.76 10.25 -18.13
N GLY A 48 13.19 11.50 -17.95
CA GLY A 48 13.16 12.49 -19.03
C GLY A 48 14.10 12.08 -20.17
N THR A 49 13.89 12.62 -21.37
CA THR A 49 14.74 12.31 -22.54
C THR A 49 16.14 12.94 -22.46
N THR A 50 16.39 13.88 -21.54
CA THR A 50 17.72 14.37 -21.13
C THR A 50 17.69 14.88 -19.68
N GLY A 51 18.80 14.73 -18.94
CA GLY A 51 18.99 15.26 -17.57
C GLY A 51 18.49 14.35 -16.44
N LEU A 52 18.59 14.83 -15.19
CA LEU A 52 18.11 14.11 -14.00
C LEU A 52 16.57 13.91 -14.05
N PRO A 53 16.04 12.80 -13.48
CA PRO A 53 14.60 12.52 -13.46
C PRO A 53 13.79 13.69 -12.89
N LYS A 54 12.69 14.05 -13.56
CA LYS A 54 11.81 15.13 -13.09
C LYS A 54 10.82 14.58 -12.07
N ALA A 55 10.76 15.20 -10.91
CA ALA A 55 9.77 14.93 -9.88
C ALA A 55 8.43 15.59 -10.24
N LEU A 56 7.37 14.79 -10.36
CA LEU A 56 6.00 15.27 -10.45
C LEU A 56 5.35 15.12 -9.07
N ILE A 57 4.90 16.25 -8.49
CA ILE A 57 4.23 16.30 -7.19
C ILE A 57 2.74 16.45 -7.46
N ASN A 58 1.93 15.48 -7.02
CA ASN A 58 0.48 15.56 -7.08
C ASN A 58 -0.08 15.81 -5.67
N ASN A 59 -0.94 16.82 -5.55
CA ASN A 59 -1.67 17.14 -4.33
C ASN A 59 -3.05 16.47 -4.34
N GLY A 60 -3.58 16.14 -3.17
CA GLY A 60 -4.74 15.25 -3.00
C GLY A 60 -6.11 15.88 -3.18
N GLY A 61 -6.23 16.94 -3.97
CA GLY A 61 -7.51 17.57 -4.30
C GLY A 61 -8.34 16.72 -5.25
#